data_AF-A0A535NE45-F1
#
_entry.id   AF-A0A535NE45-F1
#
_cell.length_a   1.000
_cell.length_b   1.000
_cell.length_c   1.000
_cell.angle_alpha   90.00
_cell.angle_beta   90.00
_cell.angle_gamma   90.00
#
_symmetry.space_group_name_H-M   'P 1'
#
loop_
_entity.id
_entity.type
_entity.pdbx_description
1 polymer ?
#
loop_
_entity_poly.entity_id
_entity_poly.type
_entity_poly.pdbx_seq_one_letter_code
_entity_poly.pdbx_strand_id
1 'polypeptide(L)' 'MIRVVLPPHLRNLAQVKGEVELEVQGQVTPASVLDALESRFPVLRGT' A
#
# COMPACT_ATOMS: atom_id res chain seq x y z
N MET A 1 12.20 -3.85 -2.62
CA MET A 1 11.12 -3.10 -3.29
C MET A 1 10.06 -4.09 -3.74
N ILE A 2 8.79 -3.84 -3.41
CA ILE A 2 7.65 -4.66 -3.83
C ILE A 2 6.65 -3.79 -4.58
N ARG A 3 5.88 -4.40 -5.50
CA ARG A 3 4.81 -3.72 -6.23
C ARG A 3 3.48 -4.26 -5.74
N VAL A 4 2.64 -3.38 -5.20
CA VAL A 4 1.32 -3.72 -4.68
C VAL A 4 0.28 -3.25 -5.70
N VAL A 5 -0.49 -4.20 -6.23
CA VAL A 5 -1.63 -3.90 -7.10
C VAL A 5 -2.83 -3.65 -6.21
N LEU A 6 -3.25 -2.39 -6.10
CA LEU A 6 -4.46 -2.05 -5.38
C LEU A 6 -5.71 -2.38 -6.22
N PRO A 7 -6.82 -2.83 -5.61
CA PRO A 7 -8.13 -2.87 -6.23
C PRO A 7 -8.60 -1.46 -6.65
N PRO A 8 -9.53 -1.33 -7.62
CA PRO A 8 -9.96 -0.03 -8.17
C PRO A 8 -10.54 0.92 -7.12
N HIS A 9 -11.27 0.43 -6.12
CA HIS A 9 -11.83 1.25 -5.05
C HIS A 9 -10.74 1.90 -4.19
N LEU A 10 -9.71 1.13 -3.82
CA LEU A 10 -8.58 1.64 -3.02
C LEU A 10 -7.67 2.57 -3.82
N ARG A 11 -7.51 2.33 -5.13
CA ARG A 11 -6.78 3.25 -6.04
C ARG A 11 -7.39 4.65 -6.04
N ASN A 12 -8.72 4.74 -6.08
CA ASN A 12 -9.41 6.03 -6.07
C ASN A 12 -9.21 6.76 -4.73
N LEU A 13 -9.25 6.04 -3.61
CA LEU A 13 -9.02 6.60 -2.27
C LEU A 13 -7.59 7.09 -2.09
N ALA A 14 -6.60 6.28 -2.48
CA ALA A 14 -5.18 6.62 -2.41
C ALA A 14 -4.70 7.56 -3.54
N GLN A 15 -5.58 7.91 -4.48
CA GLN A 15 -5.27 8.68 -5.70
C GLN A 15 -4.12 8.08 -6.53
N VAL A 16 -3.97 6.75 -6.51
CA VAL A 16 -2.92 6.05 -7.25
C VAL A 16 -3.46 5.49 -8.55
N LYS A 17 -2.84 5.88 -9.67
CA LYS A 17 -3.13 5.29 -10.98
C LYS A 17 -2.24 4.07 -11.22
N GLY A 18 -2.60 2.93 -10.63
CA GLY A 18 -1.98 1.64 -10.92
C GLY A 18 -1.33 0.98 -9.71
N GLU A 19 -0.08 0.53 -9.90
CA GLU A 19 0.69 -0.18 -8.88
C GLU A 19 1.41 0.78 -7.94
N VAL A 20 1.48 0.43 -6.66
CA VAL A 20 2.25 1.17 -5.66
C VAL A 20 3.56 0.45 -5.42
N GLU A 21 4.68 1.15 -5.66
CA GLU A 21 6.00 0.64 -5.29
C GLU A 21 6.30 0.90 -3.83
N LEU A 22 6.31 -0.15 -3.02
CA LEU A 22 6.54 -0.08 -1.58
C LEU A 22 7.93 -0.59 -1.22
N GLU A 23 8.58 0.16 -0.34
CA GLU A 23 9.83 -0.26 0.28
C GLU A 23 9.52 -0.75 1.69
N VAL A 24 9.62 -2.07 1.88
CA VAL A 24 9.47 -2.71 3.18
C VAL A 24 10.87 -3.01 3.69
N GLN A 25 11.24 -2.40 4.82
CA GLN A 25 12.53 -2.67 5.45
C GLN A 25 12.41 -3.97 6.28
N GLY A 26 13.18 -5.00 5.90
CA GLY A 26 13.18 -6.30 6.58
C GLY A 26 12.32 -7.36 5.88
N GLN A 27 11.61 -8.18 6.66
CA GLN A 27 10.84 -9.30 6.13
C GLN A 27 9.54 -8.80 5.48
N VAL A 28 9.33 -9.16 4.22
CA VAL A 28 8.11 -8.82 3.47
C VAL A 28 6.96 -9.69 3.95
N THR A 29 6.32 -9.30 5.05
CA THR A 29 5.09 -9.94 5.55
C THR A 29 3.87 -9.11 5.18
N PRO A 30 2.68 -9.70 5.04
CA PRO A 30 1.46 -8.95 4.77
C PRO A 30 1.21 -7.79 5.75
N ALA A 31 1.52 -7.99 7.04
CA ALA A 31 1.43 -6.93 8.04
C ALA A 31 2.42 -5.79 7.75
N SER A 32 3.69 -6.09 7.46
CA SER A 32 4.69 -5.08 7.11
C SER A 32 4.35 -4.32 5.82
N VAL A 33 3.74 -4.99 4.85
CA VAL A 33 3.24 -4.35 3.62
C VAL A 33 2.10 -3.40 3.95
N LEU A 34 1.15 -3.83 4.78
CA LEU A 34 0.01 -3.02 5.20
C LEU A 34 0.46 -1.80 6.01
N ASP A 35 1.34 -1.97 6.99
CA ASP A 35 1.89 -0.88 7.81
C ASP A 35 2.59 0.17 6.93
N ALA A 36 3.41 -0.29 5.98
CA ALA A 36 4.12 0.62 5.08
C ALA A 36 3.16 1.29 4.08
N LEU A 37 2.12 0.59 3.62
CA LEU A 37 1.08 1.16 2.77
C LEU A 37 0.26 2.21 3.51
N GLU A 38 -0.17 1.95 4.74
CA GLU A 38 -0.91 2.89 5.59
C GLU A 38 -0.05 4.10 5.98
N SER A 39 1.23 3.89 6.27
CA SER A 39 2.17 4.96 6.55
C SER A 39 2.30 5.94 5.37
N ARG A 40 2.22 5.41 4.15
CA ARG A 40 2.37 6.19 2.92
C ARG A 40 1.05 6.72 2.36
N PHE A 41 -0.04 6.04 2.64
CA PHE A 41 -1.41 6.42 2.29
C PHE A 41 -2.30 6.33 3.53
N PRO A 42 -2.26 7.33 4.42
CA PRO A 42 -3.07 7.35 5.65
C PRO A 42 -4.57 7.25 5.40
N VAL A 43 -5.00 7.63 4.20
CA VAL A 43 -6.40 7.53 3.72
C VAL A 43 -6.90 6.10 3.55
N LEU A 44 -5.99 5.12 3.45
CA LEU A 44 -6.33 3.69 3.38
C LEU A 44 -6.40 3.03 4.76
N ARG A 45 -6.05 3.75 5.83
CA ARG A 45 -6.09 3.20 7.18
C ARG A 45 -7.53 2.91 7.59
N GLY A 46 -7.81 1.66 7.98
CA GLY A 46 -9.12 1.23 8.47
C GLY A 46 -10.06 0.60 7.43
N THR A 47 -9.57 0.27 6.23
CA THR A 47 -10.27 -0.60 5.24
C THR A 47 -9.85 -2.05 5.40
#